data_AF-A0A9P7CW32-F1
#
_entry.id   AF-A0A9P7CW32-F1
#
_cell.length_a   1.000
_cell.length_b   1.000
_cell.length_c   1.000
_cell.angle_alpha   90.00
_cell.angle_beta   90.00
_cell.angle_gamma   90.00
#
_symmetry.space_group_name_H-M   'P 1'
#
loop_
_entity.id
_entity.type
_entity.pdbx_description
1 polymer ?
#
loop_
_entity_poly.entity_id
_entity_poly.type
_entity_poly.pdbx_seq_one_letter_code
_entity_poly.pdbx_strand_id
1 'polypeptide(L)'
;MNTIPCLLLFFFFASEAGKVCKFLRSAVDKSPSAQYAVELAASGIEDGTRSQLTAASRLALLKERNTCWDALKWRETRDLPPLGLDTIWEFCGGVFAQSGLPGALRLHRLPSQYRNIQATSWRIPLLSNTHDFVMDPAQDLLVLVKKPILMYAHFLSHVLQV
;
A
#
# COMPACT_ATOMS: atom_id res chain seq x y z
N MET A 1 17.79 14.09 7.17
CA MET A 1 18.67 15.00 6.40
C MET A 1 18.01 15.16 5.04
N ASN A 2 17.28 16.26 4.87
CA ASN A 2 16.37 16.50 3.76
C ASN A 2 17.00 17.47 2.76
N THR A 3 17.29 17.01 1.54
CA THR A 3 17.75 17.84 0.42
C THR A 3 17.00 17.48 -0.88
N ILE A 4 15.68 17.34 -0.79
CA ILE A 4 14.81 17.02 -1.93
C ILE A 4 14.05 18.23 -2.55
N PRO A 5 13.94 19.45 -1.97
CA PRO A 5 13.09 20.47 -2.59
C PRO A 5 13.70 21.11 -3.85
N CYS A 6 15.00 20.95 -4.12
CA CYS A 6 15.64 21.62 -5.26
C CYS A 6 15.36 20.97 -6.63
N LEU A 7 15.07 19.66 -6.70
CA LEU A 7 14.86 18.98 -8.00
C LEU A 7 13.49 19.26 -8.61
N LEU A 8 12.47 19.52 -7.79
CA LEU A 8 11.12 19.87 -8.27
C LEU A 8 11.08 21.29 -8.87
N LEU A 9 11.89 22.22 -8.35
CA LEU A 9 12.00 23.57 -8.91
C LEU A 9 12.67 23.59 -10.30
N PHE A 10 13.53 22.63 -10.63
CA PHE A 10 14.20 22.59 -11.95
C PHE A 10 13.25 22.21 -13.09
N PHE A 11 12.19 21.43 -12.84
CA PHE A 11 11.24 21.07 -13.89
C PHE A 11 10.21 22.16 -14.16
N PHE A 12 9.86 22.98 -13.16
CA PHE A 12 8.85 24.05 -13.33
C PHE A 12 9.43 25.38 -13.84
N PHE A 13 10.75 25.64 -13.71
CA PHE A 13 11.41 26.87 -14.16
C PHE A 13 12.11 26.78 -15.53
N ALA A 14 11.73 25.84 -16.40
CA ALA A 14 12.40 25.63 -17.69
C ALA A 14 11.84 26.46 -18.87
N SER A 15 11.15 27.59 -18.63
CA SER A 15 10.58 28.42 -19.69
C SER A 15 11.48 29.55 -20.22
N GLU A 16 12.65 29.84 -19.62
CA GLU A 16 13.45 31.03 -20.03
C GLU A 16 14.98 30.84 -20.26
N ALA A 17 15.54 29.62 -20.37
CA ALA A 17 17.01 29.46 -20.56
C ALA A 17 17.43 28.43 -21.63
N GLY A 18 17.22 28.75 -22.92
CA GLY A 18 17.33 27.82 -24.05
C GLY A 18 18.67 27.12 -24.35
N LYS A 19 19.80 27.48 -23.70
CA LYS A 19 21.10 26.79 -23.85
C LYS A 19 21.52 25.99 -22.61
N VAL A 20 21.37 26.56 -21.41
CA VAL A 20 21.63 25.88 -20.13
C VAL A 20 20.65 24.71 -19.95
N CYS A 21 19.38 24.90 -20.33
CA CYS A 21 18.39 23.83 -20.30
C CYS A 21 18.75 22.66 -21.22
N LYS A 22 19.41 22.87 -22.37
CA LYS A 22 19.78 21.77 -23.28
C LYS A 22 20.92 20.93 -22.73
N PHE A 23 21.94 21.56 -22.15
CA PHE A 23 23.06 20.85 -21.53
C PHE A 23 22.60 20.06 -20.30
N LEU A 24 21.87 20.71 -19.38
CA LEU A 24 21.36 20.05 -18.19
C LEU A 24 20.38 18.93 -18.53
N ARG A 25 19.48 19.15 -19.50
CA ARG A 25 18.59 18.11 -20.01
C ARG A 25 19.38 16.92 -20.57
N SER A 26 20.40 17.16 -21.40
CA SER A 26 21.27 16.11 -21.93
C SER A 26 21.98 15.34 -20.82
N ALA A 27 22.43 16.01 -19.76
CA ALA A 27 23.05 15.37 -18.61
C ALA A 27 22.06 14.48 -17.83
N VAL A 28 20.83 14.95 -17.62
CA VAL A 28 19.75 14.15 -17.00
C VAL A 28 19.37 12.96 -17.89
N ASP A 29 19.15 13.20 -19.18
CA ASP A 29 18.77 12.17 -20.17
C ASP A 29 19.85 11.08 -20.32
N LYS A 30 21.12 11.38 -20.02
CA LYS A 30 22.22 10.41 -20.05
C LYS A 30 22.49 9.74 -18.70
N SER A 31 21.87 10.20 -17.62
CA SER A 31 22.11 9.70 -16.27
C SER A 31 20.92 8.88 -15.77
N PRO A 32 21.06 7.54 -15.64
CA PRO A 32 19.98 6.70 -15.14
C PRO A 32 19.56 7.03 -13.72
N SER A 33 20.48 7.47 -12.86
CA SER A 33 20.17 7.89 -11.49
C SER A 33 19.35 9.18 -11.44
N ALA A 34 19.65 10.14 -12.33
CA ALA A 34 18.87 11.37 -12.44
C ALA A 34 17.46 11.07 -12.97
N GLN A 35 17.35 10.30 -14.04
CA GLN A 35 16.05 9.86 -14.55
C GLN A 35 15.24 9.08 -13.52
N TYR A 36 15.90 8.21 -12.74
CA TYR A 36 15.23 7.45 -11.68
C TYR A 36 14.63 8.35 -10.61
N ALA A 37 15.37 9.36 -10.15
CA ALA A 37 14.85 10.32 -9.18
C ALA A 37 13.66 11.12 -9.74
N VAL A 38 13.73 11.53 -11.01
CA VAL A 38 12.61 12.22 -11.69
C VAL A 38 11.38 11.33 -11.78
N GLU A 39 11.55 10.07 -12.20
CA GLU A 39 10.45 9.13 -12.36
C GLU A 39 9.80 8.80 -11.02
N LEU A 40 10.59 8.63 -9.94
CA LEU A 40 10.07 8.44 -8.58
C LEU A 40 9.20 9.63 -8.15
N ALA A 41 9.71 10.85 -8.33
CA ALA A 41 8.99 12.07 -7.98
C ALA A 41 7.70 12.24 -8.80
N ALA A 42 7.77 12.00 -10.11
CA ALA A 42 6.60 12.07 -11.00
C ALA A 42 5.53 11.03 -10.64
N SER A 43 5.95 9.87 -10.12
CA SER A 43 5.05 8.79 -9.72
C SER A 43 4.53 8.92 -8.28
N GLY A 44 5.02 9.89 -7.50
CA GLY A 44 4.73 10.00 -6.06
C GLY A 44 5.24 8.81 -5.23
N ILE A 45 6.34 8.17 -5.65
CA ILE A 45 6.88 6.97 -5.01
C ILE A 45 8.17 7.32 -4.29
N GLU A 46 8.25 6.90 -3.03
CA GLU A 46 9.46 7.04 -2.23
C GLU A 46 10.50 5.98 -2.60
N ASP A 47 11.77 6.36 -2.50
CA ASP A 47 12.85 5.42 -2.77
C ASP A 47 12.90 4.33 -1.70
N GLY A 48 13.01 3.08 -2.13
CA GLY A 48 13.06 1.92 -1.24
C GLY A 48 14.38 1.79 -0.48
N THR A 49 14.44 0.78 0.40
CA THR A 49 15.67 0.38 1.08
C THR A 49 16.76 -0.03 0.08
N ARG A 50 18.03 -0.06 0.55
CA ARG A 50 19.18 -0.44 -0.29
C ARG A 50 18.94 -1.76 -1.01
N SER A 51 19.00 -1.71 -2.33
CA SER A 51 18.90 -2.88 -3.21
C SER A 51 20.23 -3.15 -3.90
N GLN A 52 20.43 -4.38 -4.35
CA GLN A 52 21.58 -4.77 -5.19
C GLN A 52 21.41 -4.33 -6.66
N LEU A 53 20.29 -3.67 -7.01
CA LEU A 53 20.00 -3.26 -8.37
C LEU A 53 20.71 -1.95 -8.71
N THR A 54 21.25 -1.88 -9.93
CA THR A 54 21.80 -0.64 -10.48
C THR A 54 20.68 0.40 -10.69
N ALA A 55 21.03 1.69 -10.70
CA ALA A 55 20.06 2.76 -10.98
C ALA A 55 19.33 2.56 -12.31
N ALA A 56 20.02 2.06 -13.34
CA ALA A 56 19.42 1.74 -14.64
C ALA A 56 18.37 0.62 -14.53
N SER A 57 18.66 -0.44 -13.79
CA SER A 57 17.71 -1.54 -13.55
C SER A 57 16.49 -1.07 -12.76
N ARG A 58 16.70 -0.23 -11.74
CA ARG A 58 15.61 0.35 -10.93
C ARG A 58 14.70 1.25 -11.77
N LEU A 59 15.30 2.09 -12.63
CA LEU A 59 14.57 2.93 -13.59
C LEU A 59 13.74 2.10 -14.56
N ALA A 60 14.32 1.03 -15.13
CA ALA A 60 13.61 0.16 -16.06
C ALA A 60 12.37 -0.48 -15.39
N LEU A 61 12.53 -1.03 -14.18
CA LEU A 61 11.42 -1.62 -13.43
C LEU A 61 10.34 -0.59 -13.06
N LEU A 62 10.74 0.63 -12.70
CA LEU A 62 9.79 1.68 -12.36
C LEU A 62 8.98 2.12 -13.59
N LYS A 63 9.63 2.36 -14.72
CA LYS A 63 8.96 2.71 -15.99
C LYS A 63 8.01 1.60 -16.45
N GLU A 64 8.45 0.35 -16.33
CA GLU A 64 7.62 -0.81 -16.66
C GLU A 64 6.40 -0.91 -15.74
N ARG A 65 6.58 -0.76 -14.41
CA ARG A 65 5.48 -0.71 -13.46
C ARG A 65 4.49 0.40 -13.82
N ASN A 66 4.97 1.61 -14.08
CA ASN A 66 4.12 2.76 -14.41
C ASN A 66 3.31 2.49 -15.68
N THR A 67 3.98 2.00 -16.73
CA THR A 67 3.31 1.61 -17.99
C THR A 67 2.24 0.54 -17.78
N CYS A 68 2.55 -0.49 -16.96
CA CYS A 68 1.59 -1.53 -16.62
C CYS A 68 0.41 -0.96 -15.82
N TRP A 69 0.65 -0.05 -14.89
CA TRP A 69 -0.38 0.60 -14.09
C TRP A 69 -1.31 1.46 -14.95
N ASP A 70 -0.74 2.30 -15.81
CA ASP A 70 -1.49 3.19 -16.71
C ASP A 70 -2.36 2.41 -17.71
N ALA A 71 -1.85 1.25 -18.16
CA ALA A 71 -2.57 0.38 -19.08
C ALA A 71 -3.44 -0.68 -18.38
N LEU A 72 -3.51 -0.69 -17.03
CA LEU A 72 -4.17 -1.72 -16.22
C LEU A 72 -3.79 -3.16 -16.62
N LYS A 73 -2.51 -3.36 -16.97
CA LYS A 73 -1.93 -4.65 -17.34
C LYS A 73 -1.38 -5.37 -16.12
N TRP A 74 -2.18 -6.27 -15.57
CA TRP A 74 -1.80 -7.12 -14.45
C TRP A 74 -0.88 -8.25 -14.90
N ARG A 75 0.17 -8.53 -14.13
CA ARG A 75 1.07 -9.67 -14.39
C ARG A 75 0.55 -10.98 -13.82
N GLU A 76 -0.18 -10.90 -12.72
CA GLU A 76 -0.68 -12.03 -11.97
C GLU A 76 -2.00 -11.62 -11.31
N THR A 77 -2.97 -12.52 -11.35
CA THR A 77 -4.26 -12.38 -10.65
C THR A 77 -4.39 -13.56 -9.69
N ARG A 78 -4.91 -13.31 -8.50
CA ARG A 78 -5.23 -14.36 -7.53
C ARG A 78 -6.61 -14.12 -6.95
N ASP A 79 -7.37 -15.20 -6.89
CA ASP A 79 -8.66 -15.20 -6.23
C ASP A 79 -8.47 -15.63 -4.77
N LEU A 80 -8.96 -14.80 -3.85
CA LEU A 80 -8.98 -15.09 -2.42
C LEU A 80 -10.45 -15.22 -2.01
N PRO A 81 -10.98 -16.45 -1.90
CA PRO A 81 -12.38 -16.63 -1.57
C PRO A 81 -12.66 -16.14 -0.13
N PRO A 82 -13.83 -15.52 0.11
CA PRO A 82 -14.31 -15.20 1.44
C PRO A 82 -14.38 -16.46 2.32
N LEU A 83 -14.19 -16.30 3.64
CA LEU A 83 -14.21 -17.42 4.59
C LEU A 83 -15.62 -17.83 5.03
N GLY A 84 -16.64 -17.12 4.60
CA GLY A 84 -18.05 -17.30 4.98
C GLY A 84 -18.88 -16.07 4.60
N LEU A 85 -20.19 -16.14 4.83
CA LEU A 85 -21.13 -15.06 4.50
C LEU A 85 -20.85 -13.76 5.28
N ASP A 86 -20.41 -13.88 6.54
CA ASP A 86 -20.12 -12.75 7.44
C ASP A 86 -18.61 -12.46 7.50
N THR A 87 -17.90 -12.58 6.38
CA THR A 87 -16.45 -12.31 6.34
C THR A 87 -16.19 -10.82 6.46
N ILE A 88 -15.47 -10.41 7.51
CA ILE A 88 -14.87 -9.08 7.59
C ILE A 88 -13.48 -9.12 6.95
N TRP A 89 -13.13 -8.07 6.22
CA TRP A 89 -11.87 -7.99 5.49
C TRP A 89 -11.34 -6.56 5.42
N GLU A 90 -10.02 -6.44 5.27
CA GLU A 90 -9.31 -5.17 5.08
C GLU A 90 -8.12 -5.39 4.12
N PHE A 91 -7.80 -4.38 3.32
CA PHE A 91 -6.63 -4.43 2.43
C PHE A 91 -5.80 -3.17 2.59
N CYS A 92 -4.65 -3.32 3.24
CA CYS A 92 -3.77 -2.19 3.56
C CYS A 92 -2.31 -2.59 3.35
N GLY A 93 -1.52 -1.70 2.74
CA GLY A 93 -0.06 -1.88 2.60
C GLY A 93 0.38 -3.13 1.81
N GLY A 94 -0.48 -3.69 0.95
CA GLY A 94 -0.21 -4.95 0.24
C GLY A 94 -0.46 -6.21 1.07
N VAL A 95 -1.11 -6.08 2.22
CA VAL A 95 -1.60 -7.18 3.05
C VAL A 95 -3.11 -7.23 2.94
N PHE A 96 -3.64 -8.38 2.54
CA PHE A 96 -5.07 -8.69 2.59
C PHE A 96 -5.36 -9.49 3.85
N ALA A 97 -6.26 -9.00 4.69
CA ALA A 97 -6.66 -9.63 5.93
C ALA A 97 -8.15 -9.98 5.87
N GLN A 98 -8.52 -11.19 6.30
CA GLN A 98 -9.92 -11.60 6.38
C GLN A 98 -10.20 -12.55 7.54
N SER A 99 -11.42 -12.50 8.07
CA SER A 99 -11.89 -13.42 9.11
C SER A 99 -13.38 -13.72 8.94
N GLY A 100 -13.76 -15.00 9.07
CA GLY A 100 -15.17 -15.44 9.17
C GLY A 100 -15.52 -15.72 10.62
N LEU A 101 -15.54 -14.67 11.46
CA LEU A 101 -15.64 -14.71 12.93
C LEU A 101 -16.62 -15.77 13.51
N PRO A 102 -16.38 -16.27 14.75
CA PRO A 102 -15.21 -16.04 15.60
C PRO A 102 -14.01 -16.91 15.19
N GLY A 103 -12.79 -16.51 15.53
CA GLY A 103 -11.61 -17.34 15.27
C GLY A 103 -10.32 -16.55 15.13
N ALA A 104 -9.69 -16.65 13.95
CA ALA A 104 -8.43 -15.99 13.65
C ALA A 104 -8.57 -15.09 12.43
N LEU A 105 -7.81 -13.99 12.44
CA LEU A 105 -7.57 -13.18 11.26
C LEU A 105 -6.55 -13.91 10.38
N ARG A 106 -6.89 -14.15 9.11
CA ARG A 106 -5.97 -14.70 8.12
C ARG A 106 -5.40 -13.55 7.31
N LEU A 107 -4.08 -13.42 7.31
CA LEU A 107 -3.39 -12.36 6.61
C LEU A 107 -2.58 -12.94 5.46
N HIS A 108 -2.62 -12.25 4.32
CA HIS A 108 -1.95 -12.61 3.08
C HIS A 108 -1.17 -11.39 2.60
N ARG A 109 0.16 -11.42 2.74
CA ARG A 109 1.02 -10.44 2.05
C ARG A 109 1.08 -10.83 0.59
N LEU A 110 0.60 -9.94 -0.28
CA LEU A 110 0.59 -10.15 -1.72
C LEU A 110 2.02 -10.01 -2.28
N PRO A 111 2.39 -10.83 -3.28
CA PRO A 111 3.70 -10.70 -3.92
C PRO A 111 3.79 -9.39 -4.72
N SER A 112 5.00 -8.86 -4.84
CA SER A 112 5.29 -7.75 -5.76
C SER A 112 6.64 -7.95 -6.41
N GLN A 113 6.65 -8.23 -7.71
CA GLN A 113 7.88 -8.43 -8.48
C GLN A 113 8.74 -7.15 -8.51
N TYR A 114 8.09 -5.99 -8.70
CA TYR A 114 8.77 -4.69 -8.75
C TYR A 114 9.44 -4.29 -7.44
N ARG A 115 8.88 -4.75 -6.30
CA ARG A 115 9.41 -4.48 -4.96
C ARG A 115 10.18 -5.67 -4.37
N ASN A 116 10.33 -6.76 -5.12
CA ASN A 116 10.86 -8.03 -4.66
C ASN A 116 10.21 -8.53 -3.36
N ILE A 117 8.89 -8.38 -3.24
CA ILE A 117 8.12 -8.87 -2.10
C ILE A 117 7.62 -10.27 -2.41
N GLN A 118 7.96 -11.21 -1.53
CA GLN A 118 7.48 -12.59 -1.60
C GLN A 118 6.12 -12.72 -0.93
N ALA A 119 5.27 -13.56 -1.53
CA ALA A 119 3.99 -13.92 -0.94
C ALA A 119 4.21 -14.64 0.39
N THR A 120 3.41 -14.31 1.40
CA THR A 120 3.47 -14.98 2.71
C THR A 120 2.09 -14.92 3.35
N SER A 121 1.77 -15.89 4.21
CA SER A 121 0.51 -15.88 4.94
C SER A 121 0.72 -16.30 6.39
N TRP A 122 -0.04 -15.67 7.29
CA TRP A 122 0.01 -15.95 8.72
C TRP A 122 -1.37 -15.74 9.34
N ARG A 123 -1.49 -16.10 10.62
CA ARG A 123 -2.75 -16.00 11.36
C ARG A 123 -2.53 -15.26 12.67
N ILE A 124 -3.48 -14.41 13.03
CA ILE A 124 -3.53 -13.73 14.33
C ILE A 124 -4.82 -14.18 15.03
N PRO A 125 -4.75 -14.79 16.23
CA PRO A 125 -5.95 -15.12 17.00
C PRO A 125 -6.76 -13.86 17.31
N LEU A 126 -8.08 -13.91 17.10
CA LEU A 126 -8.98 -12.82 17.44
C LEU A 126 -9.69 -13.10 18.75
N LEU A 127 -10.11 -12.02 19.41
CA LEU A 127 -10.93 -12.10 20.60
C LEU A 127 -12.35 -12.53 20.20
N SER A 128 -13.02 -13.33 21.04
CA SER A 128 -14.33 -13.92 20.76
C SER A 128 -15.44 -12.90 20.47
N ASN A 129 -15.27 -11.65 20.91
CA ASN A 129 -16.23 -10.56 20.70
C ASN A 129 -15.76 -9.51 19.69
N THR A 130 -14.77 -9.83 18.85
CA THR A 130 -14.37 -8.97 17.74
C THR A 130 -15.55 -8.80 16.78
N HIS A 131 -15.87 -7.57 16.45
CA HIS A 131 -16.88 -7.19 15.47
C HIS A 131 -16.24 -6.80 14.14
N ASP A 132 -15.16 -6.01 14.24
CA ASP A 132 -14.51 -5.37 13.12
C ASP A 132 -13.04 -5.13 13.46
N PHE A 133 -12.22 -4.80 12.45
CA PHE A 133 -10.83 -4.46 12.64
C PHE A 133 -10.35 -3.48 11.57
N VAL A 134 -9.30 -2.74 11.89
CA VAL A 134 -8.52 -1.96 10.93
C VAL A 134 -7.03 -2.19 11.18
N MET A 135 -6.22 -2.05 10.15
CA MET A 135 -4.78 -2.24 10.25
C MET A 135 -3.98 -1.16 9.53
N ASP A 136 -2.82 -0.83 10.09
CA ASP A 136 -1.77 -0.06 9.44
C ASP A 136 -0.45 -0.83 9.55
N PRO A 137 -0.10 -1.63 8.51
CA PRO A 137 1.15 -2.38 8.50
C PRO A 137 2.41 -1.50 8.50
N ALA A 138 2.32 -0.22 8.10
CA ALA A 138 3.48 0.68 8.13
C ALA A 138 3.87 1.07 9.57
N GLN A 139 2.92 1.00 10.51
CA GLN A 139 3.10 1.28 11.92
C GLN A 139 3.09 0.02 12.81
N ASP A 140 3.04 -1.17 12.20
CA ASP A 140 2.84 -2.45 12.92
C ASP A 140 1.60 -2.41 13.85
N LEU A 141 0.51 -1.82 13.35
CA LEU A 141 -0.69 -1.56 14.15
C LEU A 141 -1.89 -2.39 13.65
N LEU A 142 -2.55 -3.08 14.59
CA LEU A 142 -3.83 -3.76 14.40
C LEU A 142 -4.81 -3.30 15.49
N VAL A 143 -5.93 -2.72 15.08
CA VAL A 143 -6.98 -2.24 15.99
C VAL A 143 -8.20 -3.13 15.84
N LEU A 144 -8.72 -3.62 16.96
CA LEU A 144 -9.91 -4.48 17.01
C LEU A 144 -11.08 -3.72 17.63
N VAL A 145 -12.21 -3.72 16.95
CA VAL A 145 -13.49 -3.22 17.48
C VAL A 145 -14.24 -4.39 18.08
N LYS A 146 -14.66 -4.25 19.34
CA LYS A 146 -15.45 -5.27 20.05
C LYS A 146 -16.92 -4.92 20.00
N LYS A 147 -17.79 -5.93 19.90
CA LYS A 147 -19.21 -5.74 20.22
C LYS A 147 -19.33 -5.40 21.71
N PRO A 148 -20.09 -4.35 22.09
CA PRO A 148 -20.39 -4.10 23.49
C PRO A 148 -21.14 -5.31 24.05
N ILE A 149 -20.73 -5.78 25.23
CA ILE A 149 -21.51 -6.76 25.98
C ILE A 149 -22.73 -5.99 26.47
N LEU A 150 -23.87 -6.14 25.81
CA LEU A 150 -25.14 -5.75 26.39
C LEU A 150 -25.35 -6.66 27.60
N MET A 151 -24.94 -6.19 28.77
CA MET A 151 -25.36 -6.78 30.02
C MET A 151 -26.85 -6.50 30.11
N TYR A 152 -27.68 -7.51 29.82
CA TYR A 152 -29.13 -7.44 29.97
C TYR A 152 -29.44 -7.08 31.43
N ALA A 153 -29.54 -5.79 31.74
CA ALA A 153 -30.36 -5.37 32.86
C ALA A 153 -31.78 -5.74 32.45
N HIS A 154 -32.35 -6.74 33.12
CA HIS A 154 -33.75 -7.11 32.99
C HIS A 154 -34.62 -5.89 33.29
N PHE A 155 -34.92 -5.06 32.29
CA PHE A 155 -36.03 -4.14 32.36
C PHE A 155 -37.29 -4.96 32.12
N LEU A 156 -37.86 -5.46 33.22
CA LEU A 156 -39.26 -5.87 33.29
C LEU A 156 -40.12 -4.62 33.01
N SER A 157 -40.40 -4.32 31.75
CA SER A 157 -41.56 -3.52 31.41
C SER A 157 -42.76 -4.45 31.33
N HIS A 158 -43.51 -4.54 32.44
CA HIS A 158 -44.91 -4.94 32.36
C HIS A 158 -45.62 -3.93 31.45
N VAL A 159 -45.93 -4.34 30.23
CA VAL A 159 -46.90 -3.63 29.40
C VAL A 159 -48.27 -4.18 29.82
N LEU A 160 -49.01 -3.37 30.58
CA LEU A 160 -50.44 -3.54 30.80
C LEU A 160 -51.13 -3.53 29.44
N GLN A 161 -51.88 -4.60 29.15
CA GLN A 161 -52.88 -4.60 28.10
C GLN A 161 -53.99 -3.60 28.48
N VAL A 162 -54.40 -2.80 27.50
CA VAL A 162 -55.76 -2.25 27.43
C VAL A 162 -56.50 -3.05 26.39
#